data_AF-A0A840A6Q0-F1
#
_entry.id   AF-A0A840A6Q0-F1
#
_cell.length_a   1.000
_cell.length_b   1.000
_cell.length_c   1.000
_cell.angle_alpha   90.00
_cell.angle_beta   90.00
_cell.angle_gamma   90.00
#
_symmetry.space_group_name_H-M   'P 1'
#
loop_
_entity.id
_entity.type
_entity.pdbx_description
1 polymer ?
#
loop_
_entity_poly.entity_id
_entity_poly.type
_entity_poly.pdbx_seq_one_letter_code
_entity_poly.pdbx_strand_id
1 'polypeptide(L)' 'MSLHFVLWHIGIGALLSAGFVAALLHTDLHGIGTLLLRAPEHPFPLLLLWFFLGLTFASVQLGTAIMLHFREEP' A
#
# COMPACT_ATOMS: atom_id res chain seq x y z
N MET A 1 -8.99 -15.63 -15.04
CA MET A 1 -8.60 -14.40 -14.31
C MET A 1 -9.19 -13.15 -14.99
N SER A 2 -10.00 -12.34 -14.29
CA SER A 2 -10.68 -11.17 -14.87
C SER A 2 -10.01 -9.84 -14.49
N LEU A 3 -10.21 -8.76 -15.27
CA LEU A 3 -9.70 -7.43 -14.93
C LEU A 3 -10.23 -6.94 -13.58
N HIS A 4 -11.50 -7.22 -13.28
CA HIS A 4 -12.11 -6.84 -12.01
C HIS A 4 -11.41 -7.53 -10.81
N PHE A 5 -11.03 -8.80 -10.96
CA PHE A 5 -10.25 -9.52 -9.94
C PHE A 5 -8.91 -8.82 -9.66
N VAL A 6 -8.18 -8.43 -10.72
CA VAL A 6 -6.90 -7.74 -10.60
C VAL A 6 -7.05 -6.38 -9.91
N LEU A 7 -7.99 -5.56 -10.39
CA LEU A 7 -8.22 -4.22 -9.84
C LEU A 7 -8.66 -4.27 -8.37
N TRP A 8 -9.47 -5.26 -7.99
CA TRP A 8 -9.91 -5.43 -6.60
C TRP A 8 -8.74 -5.72 -5.66
N HIS A 9 -7.84 -6.63 -6.05
CA HIS A 9 -6.69 -7.00 -5.22
C HIS A 9 -5.63 -5.89 -5.15
N ILE A 10 -5.42 -5.17 -6.25
CA ILE A 10 -4.60 -3.96 -6.26
C ILE A 10 -5.21 -2.90 -5.32
N GLY A 11 -6.52 -2.69 -5.40
CA GLY A 11 -7.25 -1.75 -4.54
C GLY A 11 -7.14 -2.09 -3.06
N ILE A 12 -7.26 -3.37 -2.69
CA ILE A 12 -7.05 -3.85 -1.32
C ILE A 12 -5.63 -3.54 -0.85
N GLY A 13 -4.61 -3.86 -1.65
CA GLY A 13 -3.22 -3.57 -1.30
C GLY A 13 -2.96 -2.06 -1.12
N ALA A 14 -3.53 -1.23 -2.00
CA ALA A 14 -3.45 0.23 -1.87
C ALA A 14 -4.13 0.76 -0.60
N LEU A 15 -5.28 0.19 -0.23
CA LEU A 15 -5.99 0.56 1.00
C LEU A 15 -5.20 0.14 2.26
N LEU A 16 -4.61 -1.05 2.25
CA LEU A 16 -3.74 -1.50 3.34
C LEU A 16 -2.51 -0.60 3.50
N SER A 17 -1.89 -0.19 2.38
CA SER A 17 -0.79 0.80 2.40
C SER A 17 -1.24 2.14 2.99
N ALA A 18 -2.42 2.66 2.59
CA ALA A 18 -2.95 3.90 3.15
C ALA A 18 -3.15 3.79 4.67
N GLY A 19 -3.70 2.67 5.15
CA GLY A 19 -3.86 2.40 6.58
C GLY A 19 -2.51 2.33 7.32
N PHE A 20 -1.52 1.67 6.72
CA PHE A 20 -0.17 1.57 7.28
C PHE A 20 0.51 2.96 7.38
N VAL A 21 0.44 3.76 6.31
CA VAL A 21 0.99 5.12 6.32
C VAL A 21 0.27 5.99 7.34
N ALA A 22 -1.06 5.91 7.44
CA ALA A 22 -1.83 6.62 8.46
C ALA A 22 -1.40 6.22 9.88
N ALA A 23 -1.18 4.94 10.14
CA ALA A 23 -0.67 4.45 11.43
C ALA A 23 0.76 4.96 11.71
N LEU A 24 1.63 5.01 10.70
CA LEU A 24 2.98 5.56 10.83
C LEU A 24 2.95 7.06 11.19
N LEU A 25 2.10 7.84 10.53
CA LEU A 25 1.91 9.26 10.84
C LEU A 25 1.31 9.46 12.24
N HIS A 26 0.34 8.62 12.64
CA HIS A 26 -0.32 8.73 13.93
C HIS A 26 0.62 8.39 15.11
N THR A 27 1.46 7.37 14.94
CA THR A 27 2.43 6.97 15.96
C THR A 27 3.64 7.89 16.03
N ASP A 28 3.87 8.72 15.00
CA ASP A 28 5.04 9.57 14.81
C ASP A 28 6.35 8.86 15.19
N LEU A 29 6.48 7.61 14.73
CA LEU A 29 7.55 6.72 15.16
C LEU A 29 8.91 7.34 14.83
N HIS A 30 9.74 7.59 15.84
CA HIS A 30 11.02 8.30 15.72
C HIS A 30 10.92 9.69 15.05
N GLY A 31 9.75 10.35 15.09
CA GLY A 31 9.54 11.66 14.47
C GLY A 31 9.32 11.62 12.95
N ILE A 32 9.12 10.43 12.35
CA ILE A 32 8.94 10.28 10.90
C ILE A 32 7.70 11.04 10.40
N GLY A 33 6.60 11.00 11.15
CA GLY A 33 5.39 11.71 10.78
C GLY A 33 5.61 13.22 10.77
N THR A 34 6.25 13.73 11.83
CA THR A 34 6.65 15.14 11.92
C THR A 34 7.60 15.53 10.78
N LEU A 35 8.57 14.68 10.44
CA LEU A 35 9.53 14.92 9.36
C LEU A 35 8.85 14.98 7.99
N LEU A 36 7.92 14.06 7.71
CA LEU A 36 7.19 14.01 6.45
C LEU A 36 6.22 15.20 6.31
N LEU A 37 5.48 15.53 7.37
CA LEU A 37 4.47 16.59 7.36
C LEU A 37 5.07 18.01 7.36
N ARG A 38 6.29 18.18 7.90
CA ARG A 38 6.98 19.49 7.95
C ARG A 38 8.05 19.66 6.87
N ALA A 39 8.21 18.69 5.98
CA ALA A 39 9.12 18.83 4.85
C ALA A 39 8.72 20.06 4.00
N PRO A 40 9.68 20.88 3.52
CA PRO A 40 9.37 22.02 2.65
C PRO A 40 8.61 21.62 1.38
N GLU A 41 8.88 20.41 0.90
CA GLU A 41 8.27 19.79 -0.29
C GLU A 41 6.96 19.04 0.03
N HIS A 42 6.43 19.14 1.26
CA HIS A 42 5.17 18.47 1.60
C HIS A 42 4.05 18.91 0.63
N PRO A 43 3.31 17.97 0.02
CA PRO A 43 3.11 16.57 0.41
C PRO A 43 3.95 15.52 -0.34
N PHE A 44 4.93 15.89 -1.17
CA PHE A 44 5.61 14.94 -2.06
C PHE A 44 6.24 13.73 -1.35
N PRO A 45 7.02 13.87 -0.27
CA PRO A 45 7.62 12.71 0.41
C PRO A 45 6.57 11.73 0.94
N LEU A 46 5.45 12.26 1.43
CA LEU A 46 4.33 11.45 1.91
C LEU A 46 3.64 10.69 0.77
N LEU A 47 3.41 11.36 -0.36
CA LEU A 47 2.83 10.74 -1.55
C LEU A 47 3.75 9.65 -2.12
N LEU A 48 5.06 9.89 -2.18
CA LEU A 48 6.03 8.89 -2.62
C LEU A 48 6.05 7.67 -1.69
N LEU A 49 6.07 7.90 -0.37
CA LEU A 49 6.00 6.83 0.61
C LEU A 49 4.74 5.98 0.43
N TRP A 50 3.57 6.63 0.38
CA TRP A 50 2.29 5.96 0.18
C TRP A 50 2.22 5.23 -1.15
N PHE A 51 2.73 5.83 -2.23
CA PHE A 51 2.73 5.23 -3.56
C PHE A 51 3.62 3.98 -3.61
N PHE A 52 4.87 4.04 -3.16
CA PHE A 52 5.78 2.88 -3.20
C PHE A 52 5.34 1.76 -2.26
N LEU A 53 4.85 2.10 -1.06
CA LEU A 53 4.23 1.11 -0.18
C LEU A 53 2.96 0.55 -0.82
N GLY A 54 2.18 1.38 -1.51
CA GLY A 54 0.99 0.97 -2.26
C GLY A 54 1.32 -0.07 -3.32
N LEU A 55 2.35 0.18 -4.14
CA LEU A 55 2.85 -0.78 -5.12
C LEU A 55 3.31 -2.09 -4.47
N THR A 56 4.02 -2.00 -3.34
CA THR A 56 4.52 -3.17 -2.61
C THR A 56 3.38 -4.03 -2.07
N PHE A 57 2.42 -3.42 -1.37
CA PHE A 57 1.27 -4.12 -0.78
C PHE A 57 0.34 -4.67 -1.86
N ALA A 58 0.07 -3.90 -2.92
CA ALA A 58 -0.71 -4.36 -4.08
C ALA A 58 -0.05 -5.56 -4.78
N SER A 59 1.28 -5.56 -4.92
CA SER A 59 2.02 -6.67 -5.54
C SER A 59 1.93 -7.94 -4.71
N VAL A 60 2.10 -7.85 -3.38
CA VAL A 60 1.94 -9.00 -2.48
C VAL A 60 0.49 -9.50 -2.48
N GLN A 61 -0.50 -8.60 -2.41
CA GLN A 61 -1.91 -8.97 -2.40
C GLN A 61 -2.34 -9.65 -3.71
N LEU A 62 -1.89 -9.13 -4.86
CA LEU A 62 -2.19 -9.73 -6.16
C LEU A 62 -1.46 -11.07 -6.33
N GLY A 63 -0.17 -11.14 -5.98
CA GLY A 63 0.62 -12.37 -6.07
C GLY A 63 0.05 -13.51 -5.24
N THR A 64 -0.31 -13.23 -3.98
CA THR A 64 -0.96 -14.21 -3.09
C THR A 64 -2.29 -14.69 -3.63
N ALA A 65 -3.13 -13.78 -4.15
CA ALA A 65 -4.42 -14.14 -4.72
C ALA A 65 -4.30 -15.00 -5.98
N ILE A 66 -3.31 -14.73 -6.84
CA ILE A 66 -3.00 -15.57 -8.00
C ILE A 66 -2.58 -16.98 -7.57
N MET A 67 -1.66 -17.09 -6.60
CA MET A 67 -1.19 -18.39 -6.10
C MET A 67 -2.32 -19.22 -5.47
N LEU A 68 -3.24 -18.56 -4.75
CA LEU A 68 -4.41 -19.22 -4.17
C LEU A 68 -5.41 -19.64 -5.26
N HIS A 69 -5.66 -18.79 -6.25
CA HIS A 69 -6.58 -19.10 -7.35
C HIS A 69 -6.15 -20.36 -8.13
N PHE A 70 -4.85 -20.48 -8.46
CA PHE A 70 -4.33 -21.66 -9.15
C PHE A 70 -4.22 -22.91 -8.27
N ARG A 71 -4.28 -22.77 -6.94
CA ARG A 71 -4.32 -23.92 -6.02
C ARG A 71 -5.72 -24.54 -5.95
N GLU A 72 -6.76 -23.75 -6.18
CA GLU A 72 -8.16 -24.16 -6.07
C GLU A 72 -8.74 -24.73 -7.39
N GLU A 73 -8.11 -24.44 -8.53
CA GLU A 73 -8.42 -25.12 -9.79
C GLU A 73 -7.68 -26.47 -9.84
N PRO A 74 -8.39 -27.62 -9.97
CA PRO A 74 -7.79 -28.95 -9.97
C PRO A 74 -6.97 -29.27 -11.23
#